data_AF-A0A0T9NI14-F1
#
_entry.id   AF-A0A0T9NI14-F1
#
_cell.length_a   1.000
_cell.length_b   1.000
_cell.length_c   1.000
_cell.angle_alpha   90.00
_cell.angle_beta   90.00
_cell.angle_gamma   90.00
#
_symmetry.space_group_name_H-M   'P 1'
#
loop_
_entity.id
_entity.type
_entity.pdbx_description
1 polymer ?
#
loop_
_entity_poly.entity_id
_entity_poly.type
_entity_poly.pdbx_seq_one_letter_code
_entity_poly.pdbx_strand_id
1 'polypeptide(L)'
;MTIKNDLIELMERKSLNQAQVARAIGMSTATVNQYLQGKYNGDLDRVNNDVQAFLERTREKDKAQRVEVKFVATSAAKKALEIIRMAHVDGEINVIYGEAGLGKTMALKAYASQNSTALLIEVDPSFTARVLLEEICNRLGLSPRGNMHETFELCSSKLRNSGYVLLIDEGELLPHRSLEVLRRLHDKSGIGVVLVGMPRLLINLKGKRGEFVQLYSRVAFALNLGNALPKDDVSAIAASVLPAVADDINEALYQESKGNARRLFKLLRGAIRLSHINETPVGVGAVRQAAKMLIN
;
A
#
# COMPACT_ATOMS: atom_id res chain seq x y z
N MET A 1 -11.36 30.11 24.36
CA MET A 1 -10.09 29.39 24.15
C MET A 1 -9.33 30.11 23.03
N THR A 2 -8.03 30.32 23.17
CA THR A 2 -7.20 30.97 22.13
C THR A 2 -6.76 29.92 21.10
N ILE A 3 -6.74 30.25 19.81
CA ILE A 3 -6.32 29.37 18.68
C ILE A 3 -4.96 28.70 18.95
N LYS A 4 -4.06 29.45 19.60
CA LYS A 4 -2.77 28.97 20.10
C LYS A 4 -2.88 27.77 21.04
N ASN A 5 -3.81 27.79 22.00
CA ASN A 5 -3.97 26.70 22.97
C ASN A 5 -4.50 25.43 22.30
N ASP A 6 -5.45 25.57 21.36
CA ASP A 6 -5.96 24.46 20.55
C ASP A 6 -4.84 23.81 19.72
N LEU A 7 -3.88 24.61 19.22
CA LEU A 7 -2.71 24.12 18.51
C LEU A 7 -1.76 23.33 19.43
N ILE A 8 -1.50 23.83 20.64
CA ILE A 8 -0.64 23.13 21.63
C ILE A 8 -1.27 21.78 22.00
N GLU A 9 -2.56 21.76 22.33
CA GLU A 9 -3.28 20.53 22.67
C GLU A 9 -3.24 19.52 21.51
N LEU A 10 -3.43 19.98 20.27
CA LEU A 10 -3.33 19.12 19.09
C LEU A 10 -1.91 18.55 18.92
N MET A 11 -0.88 19.37 19.11
CA MET A 11 0.51 18.95 19.00
C MET A 11 0.86 17.87 20.02
N GLU A 12 0.38 18.01 21.26
CA GLU A 12 0.55 17.00 22.31
C GLU A 12 -0.19 15.71 21.97
N ARG A 13 -1.49 15.80 21.66
CA ARG A 13 -2.35 14.65 21.36
C ARG A 13 -1.83 13.80 20.19
N LYS A 14 -1.24 14.45 19.17
CA LYS A 14 -0.74 13.79 17.95
C LYS A 14 0.77 13.63 17.91
N SER A 15 1.49 13.99 18.98
CA SER A 15 2.95 14.00 19.04
C SER A 15 3.60 14.73 17.84
N LEU A 16 2.99 15.84 17.41
CA LEU A 16 3.49 16.64 16.29
C LEU A 16 4.60 17.58 16.76
N ASN A 17 5.72 17.58 16.03
CA ASN A 17 6.78 18.55 16.26
C ASN A 17 6.54 19.86 15.48
N GLN A 18 7.22 20.93 15.90
CA GLN A 18 7.08 22.26 15.28
C GLN A 18 7.42 22.27 13.78
N ALA A 19 8.33 21.41 13.32
CA ALA A 19 8.68 21.30 11.90
C ALA A 19 7.58 20.62 11.06
N GLN A 20 6.81 19.71 11.64
CA GLN A 20 5.62 19.13 11.01
C GLN A 20 4.50 20.18 10.91
N VAL A 21 4.27 20.95 11.97
CA VAL A 21 3.29 22.05 11.96
C VAL A 21 3.67 23.11 10.94
N ALA A 22 4.93 23.57 10.96
CA ALA A 22 5.47 24.56 10.03
C ALA A 22 5.24 24.16 8.56
N ARG A 23 5.53 22.91 8.19
CA ARG A 23 5.25 22.38 6.84
C ARG A 23 3.75 22.37 6.52
N ALA A 24 2.89 22.03 7.49
CA ALA A 24 1.44 21.92 7.28
C ALA A 24 0.74 23.28 7.08
N ILE A 25 1.29 24.35 7.67
CA ILE A 25 0.80 25.72 7.53
C ILE A 25 1.62 26.57 6.55
N GLY A 26 2.64 26.00 5.90
CA GLY A 26 3.46 26.71 4.91
C GLY A 26 4.35 27.80 5.51
N MET A 27 4.80 27.64 6.76
CA MET A 27 5.62 28.61 7.48
C MET A 27 6.98 28.03 7.87
N SER A 28 7.87 28.91 8.35
CA SER A 28 9.15 28.47 8.93
C SER A 28 8.95 27.93 10.35
N THR A 29 9.81 27.00 10.77
CA THR A 29 9.82 26.49 12.15
C THR A 29 10.04 27.62 13.17
N ALA A 30 10.84 28.64 12.82
CA ALA A 30 11.08 29.81 13.67
C ALA A 30 9.81 30.65 13.88
N THR A 31 9.00 30.83 12.83
CA THR A 31 7.70 31.53 12.90
C THR A 31 6.73 30.80 13.84
N VAL A 32 6.62 29.47 13.70
CA VAL A 32 5.77 28.65 14.59
C VAL A 32 6.26 28.74 16.04
N ASN A 33 7.57 28.70 16.27
CA ASN A 33 8.15 28.82 17.61
C ASN A 33 7.82 30.18 18.26
N GLN A 34 8.01 31.29 17.54
CA GLN A 34 7.69 32.63 18.02
C GLN A 34 6.19 32.80 18.32
N TYR A 35 5.32 32.25 17.46
CA TYR A 35 3.88 32.25 17.67
C TYR A 35 3.48 31.48 18.93
N LEU A 36 4.03 30.28 19.13
CA LEU A 36 3.82 29.48 20.34
C LEU A 36 4.37 30.15 21.61
N GLN A 37 5.40 30.98 21.51
CA GLN A 37 5.90 31.78 22.63
C GLN A 37 5.11 33.08 22.86
N GLY A 38 4.20 33.45 21.95
CA GLY A 38 3.49 34.74 22.01
C GLY A 38 4.38 35.95 21.71
N LYS A 39 5.52 35.73 21.03
CA LYS A 39 6.52 36.76 20.67
C LYS A 39 6.52 37.09 19.18
N TYR A 40 5.53 36.62 18.44
CA TYR A 40 5.44 36.87 17.01
C TYR A 40 4.85 38.26 16.76
N ASN A 41 5.66 39.16 16.19
CA ASN A 41 5.29 40.55 15.94
C ASN A 41 4.89 40.82 14.48
N GLY A 42 4.71 39.77 13.68
CA GLY A 42 4.27 39.88 12.28
C GLY A 42 2.74 39.88 12.16
N ASP A 43 2.25 39.39 11.03
CA ASP A 43 0.81 39.29 10.74
C ASP A 43 0.17 38.15 11.54
N LEU A 44 -0.31 38.48 12.75
CA LEU A 44 -0.97 37.52 13.64
C LEU A 44 -2.27 36.97 13.06
N ASP A 45 -3.00 37.77 12.28
CA ASP A 45 -4.28 37.35 11.69
C ASP A 45 -4.05 36.27 10.64
N ARG A 46 -3.02 36.44 9.78
CA ARG A 46 -2.61 35.40 8.83
C ARG A 46 -2.22 34.10 9.54
N VAL A 47 -1.38 34.18 10.58
CA VAL A 47 -0.96 32.97 11.32
C VAL A 47 -2.15 32.30 12.00
N ASN A 48 -3.05 33.07 12.61
CA ASN A 48 -4.26 32.55 13.23
C ASN A 48 -5.16 31.84 12.21
N ASN A 49 -5.36 32.40 11.02
CA ASN A 49 -6.14 31.79 9.94
C ASN A 49 -5.51 30.48 9.45
N ASP A 50 -4.20 30.45 9.23
CA ASP A 50 -3.49 29.25 8.77
C ASP A 50 -3.50 28.13 9.84
N VAL A 51 -3.35 28.50 11.12
CA VAL A 51 -3.46 27.58 12.26
C VAL A 51 -4.89 27.06 12.41
N GLN A 52 -5.89 27.92 12.29
CA GLN A 52 -7.29 27.53 12.36
C GLN A 52 -7.65 26.57 11.21
N ALA A 53 -7.26 26.88 9.98
CA ALA A 53 -7.46 25.99 8.84
C ALA A 53 -6.72 24.65 9.02
N PHE A 54 -5.56 24.63 9.67
CA PHE A 54 -4.88 23.39 10.04
C PHE A 54 -5.62 22.59 11.12
N LEU A 55 -6.11 23.26 12.17
CA LEU A 55 -6.91 22.65 13.24
C LEU A 55 -8.19 22.04 12.69
N GLU A 56 -8.94 22.78 11.86
CA GLU A 56 -10.17 22.32 11.21
C GLU A 56 -9.90 21.12 10.29
N ARG A 57 -8.92 21.22 9.37
CA ARG A 57 -8.54 20.08 8.51
C ARG A 57 -8.11 18.86 9.32
N THR A 58 -7.48 19.06 10.47
CA THR A 58 -7.05 17.96 11.33
C THR A 58 -8.21 17.35 12.12
N ARG A 59 -9.15 18.16 12.61
CA ARG A 59 -10.41 17.69 13.24
C ARG A 59 -11.28 16.94 12.23
N GLU A 60 -11.41 17.45 11.01
CA GLU A 60 -12.11 16.75 9.91
C GLU A 60 -11.43 15.43 9.57
N LYS A 61 -10.09 15.40 9.51
CA LYS A 61 -9.34 14.16 9.34
C LYS A 61 -9.58 13.19 10.49
N ASP A 62 -9.58 13.63 11.75
CA ASP A 62 -9.83 12.76 12.91
C ASP A 62 -11.24 12.16 12.88
N LYS A 63 -12.26 12.95 12.52
CA LYS A 63 -13.63 12.46 12.34
C LYS A 63 -13.72 11.44 11.19
N ALA A 64 -13.01 11.66 10.09
CA ALA A 64 -12.97 10.73 8.95
C ALA A 64 -12.04 9.52 9.14
N GLN A 65 -11.03 9.60 10.02
CA GLN A 65 -9.99 8.59 10.23
C GLN A 65 -10.44 7.38 11.06
N ARG A 66 -11.67 7.32 11.55
CA ARG A 66 -12.21 6.12 12.22
C ARG A 66 -12.22 4.88 11.31
N VAL A 67 -12.09 5.04 9.99
CA VAL A 67 -11.94 3.92 9.04
C VAL A 67 -10.47 3.54 8.90
N GLU A 68 -9.97 2.79 9.89
CA GLU A 68 -8.66 2.16 9.81
C GLU A 68 -8.71 1.00 8.80
N VAL A 69 -7.80 1.01 7.83
CA VAL A 69 -7.69 -0.06 6.82
C VAL A 69 -6.90 -1.20 7.45
N LYS A 70 -7.60 -2.12 8.11
CA LYS A 70 -7.00 -3.34 8.66
C LYS A 70 -6.91 -4.42 7.58
N PHE A 71 -5.90 -5.28 7.68
CA PHE A 71 -5.83 -6.47 6.85
C PHE A 71 -7.02 -7.38 7.18
N VAL A 72 -7.75 -7.79 6.14
CA VAL A 72 -8.87 -8.73 6.25
C VAL A 72 -8.51 -10.00 5.51
N ALA A 73 -8.61 -11.15 6.18
CA ALA A 73 -8.28 -12.45 5.62
C ALA A 73 -9.39 -12.96 4.67
N THR A 74 -9.55 -12.27 3.54
CA THR A 74 -10.45 -12.67 2.45
C THR A 74 -10.01 -13.97 1.80
N SER A 75 -10.89 -14.62 1.04
CA SER A 75 -10.56 -15.82 0.27
C SER A 75 -9.40 -15.55 -0.71
N ALA A 76 -9.41 -14.39 -1.38
CA ALA A 76 -8.33 -13.95 -2.25
C ALA A 76 -7.01 -13.74 -1.50
N ALA A 77 -7.06 -13.10 -0.32
CA ALA A 77 -5.87 -12.87 0.50
C ALA A 77 -5.29 -14.19 1.05
N LYS A 78 -6.14 -15.12 1.50
CA LYS A 78 -5.72 -16.45 1.98
C LYS A 78 -4.96 -17.22 0.90
N LYS A 79 -5.51 -17.28 -0.32
CA LYS A 79 -4.83 -17.91 -1.47
C LYS A 79 -3.51 -17.23 -1.81
N ALA A 80 -3.47 -15.90 -1.79
CA ALA A 80 -2.24 -15.15 -2.04
C ALA A 80 -1.17 -15.45 -0.98
N LEU A 81 -1.54 -15.46 0.31
CA LEU A 81 -0.64 -15.79 1.41
C LEU A 81 -0.10 -17.22 1.31
N GLU A 82 -0.92 -18.17 0.89
CA GLU A 82 -0.52 -19.56 0.67
C GLU A 82 0.54 -19.66 -0.44
N ILE A 83 0.32 -19.02 -1.59
CA ILE A 83 1.30 -18.98 -2.69
C ILE A 83 2.61 -18.29 -2.30
N ILE A 84 2.52 -17.22 -1.50
CA ILE A 84 3.71 -16.55 -0.95
C ILE A 84 4.47 -17.50 -0.02
N ARG A 85 3.74 -18.24 0.84
CA ARG A 85 4.33 -19.20 1.76
C ARG A 85 5.02 -20.35 1.03
N MET A 86 4.42 -20.89 -0.02
CA MET A 86 5.03 -21.92 -0.86
C MET A 86 6.35 -21.43 -1.45
N ALA A 87 6.36 -20.24 -2.07
CA ALA A 87 7.61 -19.65 -2.58
C ALA A 87 8.66 -19.48 -1.47
N HIS A 88 8.26 -19.06 -0.27
CA HIS A 88 9.17 -18.83 0.84
C HIS A 88 9.78 -20.11 1.41
N VAL A 89 8.99 -21.19 1.52
CA VAL A 89 9.42 -22.46 2.10
C VAL A 89 10.16 -23.32 1.09
N ASP A 90 9.63 -23.40 -0.13
CA ASP A 90 10.11 -24.33 -1.16
C ASP A 90 11.18 -23.70 -2.06
N GLY A 91 11.39 -22.38 -1.95
CA GLY A 91 12.39 -21.65 -2.72
C GLY A 91 12.04 -21.52 -4.20
N GLU A 92 10.74 -21.44 -4.53
CA GLU A 92 10.24 -21.40 -5.91
C GLU A 92 9.93 -19.98 -6.40
N ILE A 93 9.81 -19.84 -7.73
CA ILE A 93 9.26 -18.63 -8.35
C ILE A 93 7.75 -18.78 -8.52
N ASN A 94 6.97 -17.89 -7.92
CA ASN A 94 5.52 -17.83 -8.05
C ASN A 94 5.04 -16.48 -8.59
N VAL A 95 3.87 -16.47 -9.22
CA VAL A 95 3.25 -15.26 -9.78
C VAL A 95 1.84 -15.11 -9.21
N ILE A 96 1.51 -13.91 -8.74
CA ILE A 96 0.15 -13.55 -8.33
C ILE A 96 -0.31 -12.38 -9.18
N TYR A 97 -1.39 -12.54 -9.93
CA TYR A 97 -1.89 -11.48 -10.81
C TYR A 97 -3.39 -11.32 -10.73
N GLY A 98 -3.86 -10.13 -11.08
CA GLY A 98 -5.29 -9.79 -11.10
C GLY A 98 -5.47 -8.29 -11.21
N GLU A 99 -6.70 -7.82 -11.34
CA GLU A 99 -6.98 -6.39 -11.50
C GLU A 99 -6.51 -5.53 -10.32
N ALA A 100 -6.37 -4.23 -10.58
CA ALA A 100 -5.97 -3.27 -9.56
C ALA A 100 -7.03 -3.17 -8.46
N GLY A 101 -6.61 -3.11 -7.19
CA GLY A 101 -7.54 -2.90 -6.07
C GLY A 101 -8.16 -4.17 -5.48
N LEU A 102 -7.65 -5.37 -5.79
CA LEU A 102 -8.09 -6.65 -5.18
C LEU A 102 -7.37 -7.00 -3.86
N GLY A 103 -6.48 -6.13 -3.35
CA GLY A 103 -5.78 -6.36 -2.08
C GLY A 103 -4.42 -7.06 -2.20
N LYS A 104 -3.85 -7.19 -3.41
CA LYS A 104 -2.51 -7.77 -3.68
C LYS A 104 -1.41 -7.18 -2.78
N THR A 105 -1.19 -5.87 -2.86
CA THR A 105 -0.22 -5.13 -2.03
C THR A 105 -0.48 -5.31 -0.52
N MET A 106 -1.75 -5.39 -0.12
CA MET A 106 -2.12 -5.57 1.29
C MET A 106 -1.78 -6.98 1.79
N ALA A 107 -1.94 -8.02 0.97
CA ALA A 107 -1.48 -9.37 1.29
C ALA A 107 0.05 -9.44 1.41
N LEU A 108 0.80 -8.80 0.50
CA LEU A 108 2.26 -8.75 0.57
C LEU A 108 2.75 -8.05 1.84
N LYS A 109 2.17 -6.89 2.16
CA LYS A 109 2.50 -6.13 3.38
C LYS A 109 2.20 -6.93 4.65
N ALA A 110 1.06 -7.61 4.68
CA ALA A 110 0.68 -8.45 5.81
C ALA A 110 1.64 -9.65 5.99
N TYR A 111 2.14 -10.23 4.90
CA TYR A 111 3.12 -11.31 4.98
C TYR A 111 4.50 -10.80 5.43
N ALA A 112 4.98 -9.71 4.83
CA ALA A 112 6.28 -9.13 5.13
C ALA A 112 6.39 -8.60 6.58
N SER A 113 5.30 -8.07 7.13
CA SER A 113 5.29 -7.61 8.54
C SER A 113 5.40 -8.75 9.55
N GLN A 114 5.06 -9.98 9.15
CA GLN A 114 5.11 -11.16 10.00
C GLN A 114 6.37 -12.00 9.78
N ASN A 115 7.15 -11.73 8.72
CA ASN A 115 8.29 -12.54 8.32
C ASN A 115 9.48 -11.64 7.97
N SER A 116 10.50 -11.60 8.84
CA SER A 116 11.69 -10.76 8.66
C SER A 116 12.55 -11.13 7.44
N THR A 117 12.41 -12.37 6.93
CA THR A 117 13.09 -12.87 5.73
C THR A 117 12.31 -12.63 4.44
N ALA A 118 11.14 -11.97 4.50
CA ALA A 118 10.37 -11.58 3.33
C ALA A 118 10.65 -10.12 2.94
N LEU A 119 11.37 -9.92 1.84
CA LEU A 119 11.74 -8.61 1.34
C LEU A 119 10.73 -8.10 0.31
N LEU A 120 9.86 -7.20 0.75
CA LEU A 120 8.87 -6.54 -0.11
C LEU A 120 9.46 -5.37 -0.88
N ILE A 121 9.52 -5.45 -2.20
CA ILE A 121 9.96 -4.38 -3.09
C ILE A 121 8.75 -3.91 -3.90
N GLU A 122 8.36 -2.64 -3.71
CA GLU A 122 7.35 -1.99 -4.55
C GLU A 122 8.06 -1.35 -5.74
N VAL A 123 7.77 -1.84 -6.96
CA VAL A 123 8.42 -1.37 -8.18
C VAL A 123 7.74 -0.10 -8.68
N ASP A 124 8.53 0.85 -9.16
CA ASP A 124 8.05 2.02 -9.90
C ASP A 124 8.71 2.11 -11.30
N PRO A 125 8.21 2.99 -12.20
CA PRO A 125 8.70 3.08 -13.57
C PRO A 125 10.20 3.41 -13.74
N SER A 126 10.89 3.88 -12.70
CA SER A 126 12.33 4.17 -12.72
C SER A 126 13.21 2.92 -12.55
N PHE A 127 12.63 1.78 -12.20
CA PHE A 127 13.38 0.56 -11.91
C PHE A 127 14.12 0.01 -13.13
N THR A 128 15.44 0.07 -13.06
CA THR A 128 16.34 -0.69 -13.95
C THR A 128 16.88 -1.93 -13.22
N ALA A 129 17.54 -2.82 -13.95
CA ALA A 129 18.18 -4.01 -13.37
C ALA A 129 19.23 -3.65 -12.29
N ARG A 130 19.88 -2.49 -12.43
CA ARG A 130 20.83 -1.95 -11.45
C ARG A 130 20.10 -1.45 -10.21
N VAL A 131 19.08 -0.61 -10.40
CA VAL A 131 18.27 -0.04 -9.29
C VAL A 131 17.63 -1.15 -8.47
N LEU A 132 17.10 -2.20 -9.13
CA LEU A 132 16.54 -3.36 -8.45
C LEU A 132 17.58 -4.07 -7.57
N LEU A 133 18.79 -4.30 -8.08
CA LEU A 133 19.86 -4.92 -7.29
C LEU A 133 20.30 -4.05 -6.11
N GLU A 134 20.45 -2.74 -6.33
CA GLU A 134 20.79 -1.79 -5.28
C GLU A 134 19.71 -1.76 -4.19
N GLU A 135 18.43 -1.79 -4.56
CA GLU A 135 17.31 -1.84 -3.61
C GLU A 135 17.30 -3.15 -2.79
N ILE A 136 17.55 -4.31 -3.43
CA ILE A 136 17.69 -5.58 -2.71
C ILE A 136 18.87 -5.52 -1.73
N CYS A 137 20.03 -5.03 -2.17
CA CYS A 137 21.22 -4.88 -1.33
C CYS A 137 20.95 -3.98 -0.12
N ASN A 138 20.34 -2.83 -0.32
CA ASN A 138 20.02 -1.89 0.75
C ASN A 138 19.11 -2.53 1.80
N ARG A 139 18.10 -3.30 1.37
CA ARG A 139 17.20 -4.02 2.28
C ARG A 139 17.86 -5.18 3.01
N LEU A 140 18.90 -5.77 2.44
CA LEU A 140 19.75 -6.75 3.10
C LEU A 140 20.80 -6.13 4.03
N GLY A 141 20.84 -4.79 4.16
CA GLY A 141 21.85 -4.07 4.93
C GLY A 141 23.25 -4.10 4.31
N LEU A 142 23.33 -4.34 3.00
CA LEU A 142 24.57 -4.38 2.24
C LEU A 142 24.85 -3.01 1.63
N SER A 143 26.12 -2.63 1.54
CA SER A 143 26.55 -1.44 0.80
C SER A 143 26.98 -1.85 -0.62
N PRO A 144 26.14 -1.67 -1.65
CA PRO A 144 26.52 -1.98 -3.01
C PRO A 144 27.70 -1.07 -3.41
N ARG A 145 28.80 -1.68 -3.86
CA ARG A 145 29.98 -0.97 -4.36
C ARG A 145 30.41 -1.57 -5.69
N GLY A 146 30.95 -0.71 -6.54
CA GLY A 146 31.52 -1.10 -7.82
C GLY A 146 30.47 -1.36 -8.90
N ASN A 147 30.72 -2.36 -9.74
CA ASN A 147 29.92 -2.59 -10.94
C ASN A 147 28.71 -3.51 -10.67
N MET A 148 27.84 -3.65 -11.68
CA MET A 148 26.60 -4.46 -11.56
C MET A 148 26.89 -5.93 -11.26
N HIS A 149 27.99 -6.49 -11.78
CA HIS A 149 28.35 -7.88 -11.54
C HIS A 149 28.78 -8.09 -10.08
N GLU A 150 29.64 -7.23 -9.55
CA GLU A 150 30.07 -7.27 -8.14
C GLU A 150 28.87 -7.13 -7.19
N THR A 151 27.95 -6.21 -7.51
CA THR A 151 26.71 -6.03 -6.74
C THR A 151 25.84 -7.28 -6.77
N PHE A 152 25.70 -7.92 -7.95
CA PHE A 152 24.95 -9.16 -8.11
C PHE A 152 25.57 -10.32 -7.31
N GLU A 153 26.89 -10.47 -7.33
CA GLU A 153 27.60 -11.50 -6.57
C GLU A 153 27.47 -11.29 -5.06
N LEU A 154 27.62 -10.05 -4.60
CA LEU A 154 27.42 -9.67 -3.21
C LEU A 154 26.00 -10.02 -2.73
N CYS A 155 24.99 -9.64 -3.51
CA CYS A 155 23.60 -9.95 -3.24
C CYS A 155 23.34 -11.47 -3.22
N SER A 156 23.78 -12.17 -4.27
CA SER A 156 23.61 -13.62 -4.42
C SER A 156 24.25 -14.40 -3.27
N SER A 157 25.44 -13.99 -2.82
CA SER A 157 26.15 -14.66 -1.72
C SER A 157 25.41 -14.50 -0.40
N LYS A 158 24.87 -13.31 -0.10
CA LYS A 158 24.07 -13.05 1.10
C LYS A 158 22.73 -13.81 1.10
N LEU A 159 22.13 -13.99 -0.06
CA LEU A 159 20.86 -14.66 -0.24
C LEU A 159 20.97 -16.19 -0.28
N ARG A 160 22.16 -16.74 -0.55
CA ARG A 160 22.33 -18.20 -0.65
C ARG A 160 22.06 -18.87 0.70
N ASN A 161 21.16 -19.86 0.70
CA ASN A 161 20.78 -20.63 1.90
C ASN A 161 20.29 -19.75 3.08
N SER A 162 19.81 -18.54 2.81
CA SER A 162 19.39 -17.60 3.85
C SER A 162 17.93 -17.76 4.26
N GLY A 163 17.14 -18.52 3.50
CA GLY A 163 15.69 -18.67 3.71
C GLY A 163 14.90 -17.41 3.35
N TYR A 164 15.45 -16.52 2.53
CA TYR A 164 14.76 -15.30 2.12
C TYR A 164 13.71 -15.56 1.02
N VAL A 165 12.72 -14.68 0.93
CA VAL A 165 11.82 -14.56 -0.23
C VAL A 165 11.76 -13.12 -0.70
N LEU A 166 11.86 -12.91 -2.01
CA LEU A 166 11.64 -11.61 -2.63
C LEU A 166 10.17 -11.46 -3.02
N LEU A 167 9.48 -10.45 -2.49
CA LEU A 167 8.11 -10.11 -2.87
C LEU A 167 8.14 -8.87 -3.74
N ILE A 168 7.91 -9.02 -5.03
CA ILE A 168 7.99 -7.92 -6.00
C ILE A 168 6.58 -7.46 -6.35
N ASP A 169 6.16 -6.31 -5.83
CA ASP A 169 4.88 -5.69 -6.15
C ASP A 169 4.99 -4.79 -7.39
N GLU A 170 3.88 -4.64 -8.12
CA GLU A 170 3.82 -3.93 -9.41
C GLU A 170 4.84 -4.47 -10.45
N GLY A 171 5.06 -5.78 -10.44
CA GLY A 171 6.09 -6.46 -11.24
C GLY A 171 5.94 -6.25 -12.76
N GLU A 172 4.75 -5.87 -13.26
CA GLU A 172 4.54 -5.46 -14.64
C GLU A 172 5.38 -4.26 -15.10
N LEU A 173 5.88 -3.47 -14.15
CA LEU A 173 6.69 -2.29 -14.42
C LEU A 173 8.17 -2.66 -14.62
N LEU A 174 8.56 -3.89 -14.26
CA LEU A 174 9.93 -4.34 -14.44
C LEU A 174 10.26 -4.53 -15.92
N PRO A 175 11.38 -3.96 -16.40
CA PRO A 175 11.88 -4.28 -17.73
C PRO A 175 12.39 -5.72 -17.76
N HIS A 176 12.44 -6.30 -18.97
CA HIS A 176 12.89 -7.66 -19.20
C HIS A 176 14.23 -7.99 -18.53
N ARG A 177 15.20 -7.08 -18.60
CA ARG A 177 16.52 -7.25 -17.97
C ARG A 177 16.44 -7.42 -16.45
N SER A 178 15.50 -6.76 -15.77
CA SER A 178 15.31 -6.88 -14.33
C SER A 178 14.69 -8.23 -13.95
N LEU A 179 13.76 -8.73 -14.76
CA LEU A 179 13.17 -10.07 -14.58
C LEU A 179 14.24 -11.16 -14.73
N GLU A 180 15.14 -11.05 -15.70
CA GLU A 180 16.27 -11.98 -15.84
C GLU A 180 17.23 -11.92 -14.65
N VAL A 181 17.46 -10.75 -14.06
CA VAL A 181 18.26 -10.63 -12.82
C VAL A 181 17.60 -11.36 -11.66
N LEU A 182 16.29 -11.23 -11.46
CA LEU A 182 15.55 -11.96 -10.43
C LEU A 182 15.65 -13.47 -10.62
N ARG A 183 15.48 -13.94 -11.85
CA ARG A 183 15.65 -15.35 -12.21
C ARG A 183 17.05 -15.86 -11.88
N ARG A 184 18.09 -15.10 -12.24
CA ARG A 184 19.49 -15.45 -11.97
C ARG A 184 19.80 -15.46 -10.47
N LEU A 185 19.24 -14.53 -9.70
CA LEU A 185 19.34 -14.53 -8.24
C LEU A 185 18.72 -15.79 -7.66
N HIS A 186 17.48 -16.12 -8.03
CA HIS A 186 16.82 -17.36 -7.64
C HIS A 186 17.69 -18.58 -7.94
N ASP A 187 18.12 -18.77 -9.20
CA ASP A 187 18.92 -19.93 -9.60
C ASP A 187 20.23 -20.08 -8.82
N LYS A 188 20.85 -18.97 -8.41
CA LYS A 188 22.15 -18.96 -7.72
C LYS A 188 22.06 -19.02 -6.20
N SER A 189 20.93 -18.63 -5.63
CA SER A 189 20.73 -18.51 -4.18
C SER A 189 19.72 -19.51 -3.61
N GLY A 190 18.79 -20.02 -4.42
CA GLY A 190 17.70 -20.89 -3.99
C GLY A 190 16.59 -20.20 -3.21
N ILE A 191 16.53 -18.86 -3.24
CA ILE A 191 15.48 -18.10 -2.55
C ILE A 191 14.17 -18.13 -3.32
N GLY A 192 13.06 -17.99 -2.60
CA GLY A 192 11.76 -17.77 -3.21
C GLY A 192 11.66 -16.41 -3.90
N VAL A 193 10.89 -16.35 -4.98
CA VAL A 193 10.54 -15.09 -5.65
C VAL A 193 9.05 -15.06 -5.95
N VAL A 194 8.34 -14.04 -5.49
CA VAL A 194 6.92 -13.83 -5.80
C VAL A 194 6.79 -12.56 -6.62
N LEU A 195 6.36 -12.70 -7.88
CA LEU A 195 6.03 -11.56 -8.73
C LEU A 195 4.54 -11.26 -8.62
N VAL A 196 4.18 -10.04 -8.25
CA VAL A 196 2.81 -9.62 -8.05
C VAL A 196 2.48 -8.45 -8.95
N GLY A 197 1.31 -8.49 -9.60
CA GLY A 197 0.99 -7.45 -10.58
C GLY A 197 -0.37 -7.51 -11.25
N MET A 198 -0.57 -6.67 -12.25
CA MET A 198 -1.71 -6.74 -13.17
C MET A 198 -1.56 -7.90 -14.19
N PRO A 199 -2.64 -8.32 -14.88
CA PRO A 199 -2.58 -9.42 -15.84
C PRO A 199 -1.51 -9.27 -16.94
N ARG A 200 -1.15 -8.03 -17.30
CA ARG A 200 -0.05 -7.74 -18.25
C ARG A 200 1.32 -8.24 -17.79
N LEU A 201 1.54 -8.48 -16.49
CA LEU A 201 2.75 -9.13 -15.98
C LEU A 201 2.96 -10.49 -16.65
N LEU A 202 1.91 -11.31 -16.77
CA LEU A 202 2.03 -12.59 -17.47
C LEU A 202 2.38 -12.43 -18.95
N ILE A 203 1.89 -11.39 -19.61
CA ILE A 203 2.24 -11.09 -21.00
C ILE A 203 3.73 -10.71 -21.10
N ASN A 204 4.22 -9.89 -20.17
CA ASN A 204 5.64 -9.51 -20.11
C ASN A 204 6.54 -10.73 -19.88
N LEU A 205 6.09 -11.71 -19.08
CA LEU A 205 6.82 -12.96 -18.82
C LEU A 205 6.80 -13.93 -20.01
N LYS A 206 5.72 -13.94 -20.80
CA LYS A 206 5.65 -14.74 -22.04
C LYS A 206 6.39 -14.11 -23.22
N GLY A 207 6.73 -12.83 -23.14
CA GLY A 207 7.39 -12.07 -24.20
C GLY A 207 6.43 -11.65 -25.33
N LYS A 208 6.78 -10.57 -26.03
CA LYS A 208 5.93 -9.99 -27.11
C LYS A 208 5.85 -10.82 -28.39
N ARG A 209 6.78 -11.78 -28.58
CA ARG A 209 6.91 -12.62 -29.79
C ARG A 209 6.81 -14.13 -29.52
N GLY A 210 6.36 -14.52 -28.32
CA GLY A 210 6.39 -15.93 -27.89
C GLY A 210 7.77 -16.45 -27.48
N GLU A 211 8.80 -15.58 -27.52
CA GLU A 211 10.06 -15.82 -26.82
C GLU A 211 9.79 -15.70 -25.31
N PHE A 212 9.66 -16.85 -24.65
CA PHE A 212 9.50 -16.88 -23.20
C PHE A 212 10.69 -16.18 -22.55
N VAL A 213 10.39 -15.26 -21.61
CA VAL A 213 11.39 -14.88 -20.62
C VAL A 213 11.78 -16.16 -19.91
N GLN A 214 13.08 -16.44 -19.73
CA GLN A 214 13.53 -17.69 -19.10
C GLN A 214 12.97 -17.83 -17.67
N LEU A 215 12.53 -16.72 -17.07
CA LEU A 215 11.81 -16.72 -15.80
C LEU A 215 10.48 -17.46 -15.88
N TYR A 216 9.71 -17.34 -16.97
CA TYR A 216 8.38 -17.95 -17.07
C TYR A 216 8.44 -19.48 -16.99
N SER A 217 9.46 -20.11 -17.58
CA SER A 217 9.63 -21.57 -17.48
C SER A 217 10.07 -22.05 -16.09
N ARG A 218 10.47 -21.12 -15.20
CA ARG A 218 10.79 -21.38 -13.79
C ARG A 218 9.63 -21.08 -12.85
N VAL A 219 8.53 -20.52 -13.34
CA VAL A 219 7.35 -20.26 -12.52
C VAL A 219 6.68 -21.59 -12.16
N ALA A 220 6.59 -21.90 -10.87
CA ALA A 220 5.90 -23.08 -10.37
C ALA A 220 4.38 -22.87 -10.38
N PHE A 221 3.91 -21.77 -9.78
CA PHE A 221 2.49 -21.44 -9.72
C PHE A 221 2.18 -20.02 -10.17
N ALA A 222 1.08 -19.88 -10.90
CA ALA A 222 0.52 -18.59 -11.31
C ALA A 222 -0.93 -18.45 -10.81
N LEU A 223 -1.12 -17.72 -9.71
CA LEU A 223 -2.43 -17.47 -9.12
C LEU A 223 -3.10 -16.28 -9.80
N ASN A 224 -4.26 -16.53 -10.42
CA ASN A 224 -5.16 -15.50 -10.90
C ASN A 224 -6.18 -15.13 -9.80
N LEU A 225 -6.14 -13.89 -9.33
CA LEU A 225 -7.14 -13.33 -8.42
C LEU A 225 -8.40 -12.81 -9.14
N GLY A 226 -8.40 -12.84 -10.47
CA GLY A 226 -9.51 -12.38 -11.30
C GLY A 226 -9.59 -10.87 -11.39
N ASN A 227 -10.81 -10.38 -11.64
CA ASN A 227 -11.10 -8.97 -11.90
C ASN A 227 -11.92 -8.30 -10.78
N ALA A 228 -12.46 -9.09 -9.86
CA ALA A 228 -13.34 -8.64 -8.78
C ALA A 228 -13.29 -9.63 -7.61
N LEU A 229 -13.42 -9.11 -6.39
CA LEU A 229 -13.59 -9.93 -5.20
C LEU A 229 -14.99 -10.57 -5.17
N PRO A 230 -15.12 -11.79 -4.62
CA PRO A 230 -16.41 -12.39 -4.28
C PRO A 230 -17.22 -11.50 -3.33
N LYS A 231 -18.55 -11.64 -3.37
CA LYS A 231 -19.46 -10.90 -2.49
C LYS A 231 -19.13 -11.10 -1.01
N ASP A 232 -18.86 -12.34 -0.60
CA ASP A 232 -18.52 -12.66 0.79
C ASP A 232 -17.25 -11.95 1.27
N ASP A 233 -16.26 -11.80 0.39
CA ASP A 233 -15.02 -11.07 0.70
C ASP A 233 -15.28 -9.57 0.86
N VAL A 234 -16.16 -9.00 0.01
CA VAL A 234 -16.60 -7.60 0.15
C VAL A 234 -17.36 -7.39 1.45
N SER A 235 -18.26 -8.30 1.81
CA SER A 235 -19.01 -8.26 3.07
C SER A 235 -18.09 -8.37 4.28
N ALA A 236 -17.08 -9.26 4.24
CA ALA A 236 -16.08 -9.37 5.30
C ALA A 236 -15.26 -8.08 5.47
N ILE A 237 -14.87 -7.43 4.37
CA ILE A 237 -14.18 -6.14 4.42
C ILE A 237 -15.11 -5.05 4.97
N ALA A 238 -16.36 -4.99 4.54
CA ALA A 238 -17.33 -4.02 5.04
C ALA A 238 -17.55 -4.17 6.55
N ALA A 239 -17.72 -5.40 7.03
CA ALA A 239 -17.91 -5.71 8.45
C ALA A 239 -16.69 -5.31 9.32
N SER A 240 -15.49 -5.28 8.76
CA SER A 240 -14.28 -4.83 9.46
C SER A 240 -14.26 -3.31 9.74
N VAL A 241 -15.02 -2.54 8.98
CA VAL A 241 -15.10 -1.07 9.08
C VAL A 241 -16.38 -0.62 9.78
N LEU A 242 -17.50 -1.24 9.42
CA LEU A 242 -18.82 -0.99 10.00
C LEU A 242 -19.28 -2.30 10.65
N PRO A 243 -19.21 -2.42 11.98
CA PRO A 243 -19.80 -3.55 12.69
C PRO A 243 -21.32 -3.57 12.47
N ALA A 244 -21.91 -4.76 12.29
CA ALA A 244 -23.35 -4.96 12.10
C ALA A 244 -23.98 -4.23 10.88
N VAL A 245 -23.33 -4.33 9.72
CA VAL A 245 -23.89 -3.84 8.44
C VAL A 245 -25.08 -4.70 8.02
N ALA A 246 -26.22 -4.07 7.77
CA ALA A 246 -27.41 -4.72 7.24
C ALA A 246 -27.20 -5.25 5.80
N ASP A 247 -27.94 -6.31 5.44
CA ASP A 247 -27.76 -7.01 4.17
C ASP A 247 -28.00 -6.13 2.93
N ASP A 248 -28.94 -5.18 3.02
CA ASP A 248 -29.24 -4.21 1.97
C ASP A 248 -28.08 -3.23 1.72
N ILE A 249 -27.39 -2.82 2.78
CA ILE A 249 -26.18 -1.99 2.70
C ILE A 249 -25.03 -2.81 2.12
N ASN A 250 -24.84 -4.07 2.52
CA ASN A 250 -23.83 -4.96 1.95
C ASN A 250 -24.05 -5.18 0.45
N GLU A 251 -25.30 -5.38 0.03
CA GLU A 251 -25.66 -5.48 -1.38
C GLU A 251 -25.31 -4.19 -2.14
N ALA A 252 -25.69 -3.03 -1.60
CA ALA A 252 -25.36 -1.75 -2.20
C ALA A 252 -23.84 -1.54 -2.31
N LEU A 253 -23.07 -1.89 -1.27
CA LEU A 253 -21.61 -1.81 -1.28
C LEU A 253 -21.00 -2.73 -2.33
N TYR A 254 -21.52 -3.95 -2.48
CA TYR A 254 -21.03 -4.88 -3.51
C TYR A 254 -21.29 -4.36 -4.92
N GLN A 255 -22.54 -3.97 -5.22
CA GLN A 255 -22.93 -3.43 -6.53
C GLN A 255 -22.14 -2.17 -6.89
N GLU A 256 -22.03 -1.23 -5.95
CA GLU A 256 -21.34 0.04 -6.21
C GLU A 256 -19.81 -0.13 -6.25
N SER A 257 -19.23 -1.06 -5.48
CA SER A 257 -17.78 -1.32 -5.52
C SER A 257 -17.35 -2.19 -6.69
N LYS A 258 -18.28 -2.94 -7.30
CA LYS A 258 -18.01 -3.93 -8.37
C LYS A 258 -16.95 -4.96 -7.95
N GLY A 259 -16.93 -5.33 -6.67
CA GLY A 259 -15.93 -6.24 -6.11
C GLY A 259 -14.51 -5.66 -6.00
N ASN A 260 -14.32 -4.35 -6.19
CA ASN A 260 -13.01 -3.71 -6.05
C ASN A 260 -12.79 -3.22 -4.60
N ALA A 261 -11.81 -3.78 -3.89
CA ALA A 261 -11.53 -3.43 -2.50
C ALA A 261 -11.12 -1.97 -2.31
N ARG A 262 -10.30 -1.42 -3.23
CA ARG A 262 -9.88 -0.01 -3.19
C ARG A 262 -11.09 0.91 -3.33
N ARG A 263 -12.02 0.59 -4.24
CA ARG A 263 -13.28 1.33 -4.42
C ARG A 263 -14.18 1.17 -3.21
N LEU A 264 -14.31 -0.04 -2.66
CA LEU A 264 -15.06 -0.33 -1.44
C LEU A 264 -14.59 0.53 -0.25
N PHE A 265 -13.29 0.63 0.01
CA PHE A 265 -12.78 1.50 1.08
C PHE A 265 -13.11 2.98 0.85
N LYS A 266 -13.06 3.45 -0.41
CA LYS A 266 -13.48 4.82 -0.74
C LYS A 266 -14.98 5.03 -0.50
N LEU A 267 -15.81 4.06 -0.88
CA LEU A 267 -17.25 4.07 -0.65
C LEU A 267 -17.58 4.10 0.84
N LEU A 268 -16.99 3.21 1.64
CA LEU A 268 -17.18 3.16 3.09
C LEU A 268 -16.82 4.49 3.76
N ARG A 269 -15.65 5.05 3.41
CA ARG A 269 -15.23 6.38 3.91
C ARG A 269 -16.19 7.49 3.49
N GLY A 270 -16.64 7.48 2.23
CA GLY A 270 -17.59 8.46 1.73
C GLY A 270 -18.95 8.36 2.41
N ALA A 271 -19.49 7.15 2.55
CA ALA A 271 -20.77 6.91 3.21
C ALA A 271 -20.75 7.32 4.69
N ILE A 272 -19.69 6.94 5.43
CA ILE A 272 -19.49 7.35 6.84
C ILE A 272 -19.41 8.88 6.94
N ARG A 273 -18.67 9.53 6.03
CA ARG A 273 -18.57 11.00 6.02
C ARG A 273 -19.93 11.66 5.78
N LEU A 274 -20.72 11.18 4.81
CA LEU A 274 -22.05 11.71 4.52
C LEU A 274 -23.01 11.51 5.69
N SER A 275 -22.99 10.33 6.31
CA SER A 275 -23.76 10.04 7.53
C SER A 275 -23.43 10.98 8.68
N HIS A 276 -22.16 11.32 8.87
CA HIS A 276 -21.75 12.30 9.89
C HIS A 276 -22.21 13.72 9.58
N ILE A 277 -22.17 14.15 8.31
CA ILE A 277 -22.62 15.49 7.91
C ILE A 277 -24.14 15.63 8.06
N ASN A 278 -24.89 14.58 7.72
CA ASN A 278 -26.34 14.59 7.73
C ASN A 278 -26.94 14.10 9.06
N GLU A 279 -26.12 13.81 10.07
CA GLU A 279 -26.53 13.24 11.36
C GLU A 279 -27.46 12.01 11.25
N THR A 280 -27.20 11.16 10.25
CA THR A 280 -28.02 9.97 9.96
C THR A 280 -27.18 8.70 10.00
N PRO A 281 -27.74 7.54 10.37
CA PRO A 281 -27.04 6.26 10.27
C PRO A 281 -26.55 5.98 8.84
N VAL A 282 -25.51 5.15 8.70
CA VAL A 282 -25.07 4.67 7.39
C VAL A 282 -26.17 3.79 6.80
N GLY A 283 -26.72 4.22 5.66
CA GLY A 283 -27.74 3.48 4.92
C GLY A 283 -27.44 3.43 3.43
N VAL A 284 -28.27 2.70 2.69
CA VAL A 284 -28.14 2.50 1.22
C VAL A 284 -28.06 3.84 0.47
N GLY A 285 -28.83 4.85 0.90
CA GLY A 285 -28.81 6.17 0.30
C GLY A 285 -27.44 6.86 0.37
N ALA A 286 -26.77 6.79 1.53
CA ALA A 286 -25.44 7.34 1.73
C ALA A 286 -24.38 6.62 0.88
N VAL A 287 -24.49 5.29 0.74
CA VAL A 287 -23.60 4.49 -0.12
C VAL A 287 -23.74 4.91 -1.59
N ARG A 288 -24.96 5.00 -2.11
CA ARG A 288 -25.23 5.40 -3.50
C ARG A 288 -24.82 6.85 -3.78
N GLN A 289 -25.03 7.74 -2.82
CA GLN A 289 -24.60 9.14 -2.95
C GLN A 289 -23.07 9.24 -2.97
N ALA A 290 -22.37 8.49 -2.12
CA ALA A 290 -20.91 8.41 -2.14
C ALA A 290 -20.41 7.83 -3.47
N ALA A 291 -21.07 6.81 -4.02
CA ALA A 291 -20.71 6.19 -5.29
C ALA A 291 -20.76 7.16 -6.47
N LYS A 292 -21.76 8.06 -6.52
CA LYS A 292 -21.85 9.10 -7.56
C LYS A 292 -20.69 10.10 -7.55
N MET A 293 -20.02 10.26 -6.40
CA MET A 293 -18.86 11.14 -6.25
C MET A 293 -17.53 10.44 -6.58
N LEU A 294 -17.53 9.12 -6.78
CA LEU A 294 -16.33 8.38 -7.14
C LEU A 294 -16.13 8.35 -8.66
N ILE A 295 -14.88 8.57 -9.07
CA ILE A 295 -14.47 8.33 -10.45
C ILE A 295 -14.58 6.82 -10.74
N ASN A 296 -15.20 6.50 -11.87
CA ASN A 296 -15.39 5.14 -12.35
C ASN A 296 -14.11 4.53 -12.90
#